data_AF-B4GU51-F1
#
_entry.id   AF-B4GU51-F1
#
_cell.length_a   1.000
_cell.length_b   1.000
_cell.length_c   1.000
_cell.angle_alpha   90.00
_cell.angle_beta   90.00
_cell.angle_gamma   90.00
#
_symmetry.space_group_name_H-M   'P 1'
#
loop_
_entity.id
_entity.type
_entity.pdbx_description
1 polymer ?
#
loop_
_entity_poly.entity_id
_entity_poly.type
_entity_poly.pdbx_seq_one_letter_code
_entity_poly.pdbx_strand_id
1 'polypeptide(L)'
;MNVSKVLLSIWLLLGECNADDPLVTCIADQYKTNRQEHDKVARFWTKRFAMPKEPKDSKKPKDPSEPKEMTGPNDPEQKKNNREPT
;
A
#
# COMPACT_ATOMS: atom_id res chain seq x y z
N MET A 1 21.49 0.11 -29.74
CA MET A 1 20.56 0.14 -28.59
C MET A 1 19.38 -0.77 -28.93
N ASN A 2 18.90 -1.63 -28.03
CA ASN A 2 17.76 -2.52 -28.28
C ASN A 2 16.67 -2.31 -27.22
N VAL A 3 15.43 -2.67 -27.55
CA VAL A 3 14.28 -2.50 -26.65
C VAL A 3 14.51 -3.23 -25.32
N SER A 4 15.11 -4.43 -25.34
CA SER A 4 15.43 -5.19 -24.13
C SER A 4 16.38 -4.45 -23.18
N LYS A 5 17.43 -3.77 -23.69
CA LYS A 5 18.32 -2.96 -22.83
C LYS A 5 17.61 -1.73 -22.28
N VAL A 6 16.71 -1.11 -23.05
CA VAL A 6 15.90 0.03 -22.56
C VAL A 6 14.95 -0.43 -21.45
N LEU A 7 14.21 -1.52 -21.64
CA LEU A 7 13.33 -2.08 -20.61
C LEU A 7 14.09 -2.46 -19.34
N LEU A 8 15.27 -3.08 -19.50
CA LEU A 8 16.14 -3.39 -18.37
C LEU A 8 16.59 -2.13 -17.63
N SER A 9 16.95 -1.06 -18.35
CA SER A 9 17.34 0.21 -17.72
C SER A 9 16.19 0.86 -16.94
N ILE A 10 14.95 0.78 -17.45
CA ILE A 10 13.76 1.28 -16.74
C ILE A 10 13.50 0.45 -15.47
N TRP A 11 13.62 -0.88 -15.55
CA TRP A 11 13.44 -1.74 -14.38
C TRP A 11 14.46 -1.43 -13.28
N LEU A 12 15.72 -1.23 -13.64
CA LEU A 12 16.76 -0.82 -12.69
C LEU A 12 16.46 0.55 -12.06
N LEU A 13 16.00 1.53 -12.85
CA LEU A 13 15.63 2.86 -12.36
C LEU A 13 14.46 2.84 -11.37
N LEU A 14 13.51 1.90 -11.52
CA LEU A 14 12.39 1.71 -10.59
C LEU A 14 12.85 1.18 -9.23
N GLY A 15 13.94 0.41 -9.17
CA GLY A 15 14.54 -0.06 -7.93
C GLY A 15 15.43 1.00 -7.28
N GLU A 16 16.33 1.58 -8.08
CA GLU A 16 17.33 2.55 -7.64
C GLU A 16 17.15 3.86 -8.42
N CYS A 17 16.31 4.74 -7.90
CA CYS A 17 16.00 6.03 -8.52
C CYS A 17 17.21 6.97 -8.43
N ASN A 18 17.49 7.74 -9.49
CA ASN A 18 18.49 8.80 -9.41
C ASN A 18 17.87 10.08 -8.82
N ALA A 19 18.15 10.34 -7.54
CA ALA A 19 17.60 11.50 -6.83
C ALA A 19 18.44 12.79 -7.01
N ASP A 20 19.62 12.72 -7.64
CA ASP A 20 20.50 13.87 -7.89
C ASP A 20 20.20 14.57 -9.22
N ASP A 21 19.59 13.85 -10.16
CA ASP A 21 19.06 14.40 -11.42
C ASP A 21 17.56 14.08 -11.56
N PRO A 22 16.70 14.73 -10.77
CA PRO A 22 15.29 14.39 -10.76
C PRO A 22 14.51 15.09 -11.85
N LEU A 23 13.62 14.35 -12.51
CA LEU A 23 12.64 14.94 -13.42
C LEU A 23 11.59 15.79 -12.66
N VAL A 24 11.29 15.40 -11.43
CA VAL A 24 10.34 16.11 -10.54
C VAL A 24 11.01 16.35 -9.19
N THR A 25 11.42 17.59 -8.95
CA THR A 25 12.22 17.98 -7.79
C THR A 25 11.53 17.68 -6.46
N CYS A 26 10.22 17.97 -6.34
CA CYS A 26 9.50 17.75 -5.08
C CYS A 26 9.43 16.28 -4.65
N ILE A 27 9.36 15.34 -5.61
CA ILE A 27 9.34 13.91 -5.33
C ILE A 27 10.75 13.45 -4.90
N ALA A 28 11.79 14.00 -5.51
CA ALA A 28 13.17 13.70 -5.15
C ALA A 28 13.56 14.26 -3.78
N ASP A 29 13.11 15.46 -3.45
CA ASP A 29 13.26 16.04 -2.11
C ASP A 29 12.55 15.13 -1.09
N GLN A 30 11.29 14.74 -1.35
CA GLN A 30 10.56 13.82 -0.48
C GLN A 30 11.27 12.46 -0.34
N TYR A 31 11.84 11.92 -1.42
CA TYR A 31 12.63 10.69 -1.39
C TYR A 31 13.86 10.81 -0.49
N LYS A 32 14.58 11.94 -0.56
CA LYS A 32 15.78 12.23 0.24
C LYS A 32 15.45 12.53 1.71
N THR A 33 14.39 13.28 1.98
CA THR A 33 14.05 13.75 3.34
C THR A 33 13.15 12.79 4.11
N ASN A 34 12.23 12.09 3.43
CA ASN A 34 11.27 11.19 4.09
C ASN A 34 10.91 9.98 3.19
N ARG A 35 11.79 8.98 3.24
CA ARG A 35 11.63 7.74 2.47
C ARG A 35 10.35 6.96 2.81
N GLN A 36 9.92 6.95 4.07
CA GLN A 36 8.71 6.21 4.47
C GLN A 36 7.46 6.79 3.83
N GLU A 37 7.34 8.12 3.80
CA GLU A 37 6.19 8.78 3.18
C GLU A 37 6.22 8.65 1.66
N HIS A 38 7.39 8.81 1.04
CA HIS A 38 7.59 8.50 -0.37
C HIS A 38 7.08 7.10 -0.74
N ASP A 39 7.48 6.07 0.01
CA ASP A 39 7.15 4.69 -0.30
C ASP A 39 5.65 4.39 -0.10
N LYS A 40 4.99 5.02 0.88
CA LYS A 40 3.53 4.94 1.05
C LYS A 40 2.80 5.53 -0.15
N VAL A 41 3.22 6.72 -0.58
CA VAL A 41 2.65 7.42 -1.73
C VAL A 41 2.87 6.59 -2.99
N ALA A 42 4.08 6.09 -3.22
CA ALA A 42 4.40 5.22 -4.36
C ALA A 42 3.51 3.97 -4.39
N ARG A 43 3.32 3.28 -3.25
CA ARG A 43 2.41 2.12 -3.15
C ARG A 43 0.96 2.50 -3.46
N PHE A 44 0.50 3.67 -3.01
CA PHE A 44 -0.85 4.15 -3.32
C PHE A 44 -1.03 4.37 -4.83
N TRP A 45 -0.09 5.03 -5.50
CA TRP A 45 -0.12 5.23 -6.95
C TRP A 45 -0.07 3.91 -7.71
N THR A 46 0.81 2.98 -7.31
CA THR A 46 0.88 1.63 -7.92
C THR A 46 -0.46 0.90 -7.81
N LYS A 47 -1.09 0.92 -6.63
CA LYS A 47 -2.42 0.34 -6.42
C LYS A 47 -3.48 0.98 -7.32
N ARG A 48 -3.43 2.29 -7.48
CA ARG A 48 -4.45 3.05 -8.21
C ARG A 48 -4.34 2.90 -9.73
N PHE A 49 -3.12 2.82 -10.27
CA PHE A 49 -2.88 2.94 -11.72
C PHE A 49 -2.23 1.71 -12.37
N ALA A 50 -1.47 0.91 -11.61
CA ALA A 50 -0.66 -0.17 -12.14
C ALA A 50 -1.14 -1.58 -11.72
N MET A 51 -2.13 -1.69 -10.82
CA MET A 51 -2.73 -2.99 -10.51
C MET A 51 -3.63 -3.47 -11.66
N PRO A 52 -3.63 -4.78 -11.96
CA PRO A 52 -4.52 -5.35 -12.95
C PRO A 52 -5.98 -5.09 -12.55
N LYS A 53 -6.79 -4.69 -13.52
CA LYS A 53 -8.25 -4.67 -13.32
C LYS A 53 -8.70 -6.12 -13.41
N GLU A 54 -9.26 -6.64 -12.32
CA GLU A 54 -9.90 -7.96 -12.32
C GLU A 54 -10.80 -8.10 -13.55
N PRO A 55 -10.67 -9.19 -14.33
CA PRO A 55 -11.59 -9.47 -15.43
C PRO A 55 -12.99 -9.66 -14.84
N LYS A 56 -13.93 -8.79 -15.21
CA LYS A 56 -15.31 -8.77 -14.69
C LYS A 56 -16.23 -9.87 -15.27
N ASP A 57 -15.71 -11.05 -15.58
CA ASP A 57 -16.48 -12.20 -16.07
C ASP A 57 -16.17 -13.51 -15.32
N SER A 58 -16.26 -13.44 -13.99
CA SER A 58 -16.31 -14.64 -13.13
C SER A 58 -17.50 -14.56 -12.17
N LYS A 59 -18.72 -14.67 -12.71
CA LYS A 59 -19.83 -15.20 -11.91
C LYS A 59 -19.68 -16.73 -11.83
N LYS A 60 -19.20 -17.25 -10.71
CA LYS A 60 -19.58 -18.59 -10.18
C LYS A 60 -19.27 -18.69 -8.68
N PRO A 61 -19.91 -19.61 -7.95
CA PRO A 61 -20.86 -19.31 -6.88
C PRO A 61 -20.21 -19.36 -5.49
N LYS A 62 -20.91 -18.76 -4.51
CA LYS A 62 -20.70 -19.01 -3.09
C LYS A 62 -21.07 -20.46 -2.79
N ASP A 63 -20.11 -21.26 -2.33
CA ASP A 63 -20.40 -22.46 -1.53
C ASP A 63 -20.06 -22.19 -0.05
N PRO A 64 -20.93 -22.55 0.92
CA PRO A 64 -20.75 -22.24 2.33
C PRO A 64 -20.41 -23.49 3.18
N SER A 65 -19.15 -23.68 3.58
CA SER A 65 -18.68 -24.59 4.66
C SER A 65 -17.16 -24.74 4.57
N GLU A 66 -16.28 -24.67 5.59
CA GLU A 66 -16.28 -24.62 7.07
C GLU A 66 -14.80 -24.35 7.50
N PRO A 67 -14.42 -24.18 8.78
CA PRO A 67 -15.19 -23.78 9.97
C PRO A 67 -14.64 -22.50 10.66
N LYS A 68 -15.51 -21.89 11.47
CA LYS A 68 -15.17 -20.86 12.47
C LYS A 68 -14.34 -21.48 13.60
N GLU A 69 -13.19 -20.90 13.95
CA GLU A 69 -12.70 -21.03 15.33
C GLU A 69 -13.47 -20.06 16.23
N MET A 70 -14.01 -20.61 17.32
CA MET A 70 -14.80 -19.94 18.34
C MET A 70 -13.90 -19.18 19.32
N THR A 71 -14.33 -17.95 19.63
CA THR A 71 -14.29 -17.20 20.92
C THR A 71 -13.82 -17.98 22.15
N GLY A 72 -13.10 -17.45 23.15
CA GLY A 72 -12.92 -16.07 23.68
C GLY A 72 -12.00 -16.15 24.94
N PRO A 73 -12.03 -15.22 25.94
CA PRO A 73 -13.17 -14.40 26.36
C PRO A 73 -12.93 -12.87 26.51
N ASN A 74 -13.90 -12.11 25.98
CA ASN A 74 -14.68 -11.00 26.59
C ASN A 74 -13.98 -9.88 27.39
N ASP A 75 -13.88 -8.69 26.74
CA ASP A 75 -14.32 -7.31 27.09
C ASP A 75 -14.58 -6.86 28.56
N PRO A 76 -14.69 -5.54 28.92
CA PRO A 76 -14.55 -4.33 28.11
C PRO A 76 -13.80 -3.12 28.76
N GLU A 77 -13.37 -2.22 27.88
CA GLU A 77 -13.34 -0.75 27.98
C GLU A 77 -13.81 -0.08 29.30
N GLN A 78 -12.88 0.38 30.15
CA GLN A 78 -13.15 1.44 31.14
C GLN A 78 -12.75 2.80 30.56
N LYS A 79 -13.74 3.42 29.91
CA LYS A 79 -13.73 4.82 29.50
C LYS A 79 -13.88 5.74 30.73
N LYS A 80 -12.79 6.44 31.05
CA LYS A 80 -12.68 7.84 31.49
C LYS A 80 -13.84 8.44 32.33
N ASN A 81 -13.50 8.78 33.58
CA ASN A 81 -13.82 9.99 34.36
C ASN A 81 -15.19 10.65 34.15
N ASN A 82 -16.02 10.71 35.20
CA ASN A 82 -16.30 11.96 35.96
C ASN A 82 -17.55 11.84 36.87
N ARG A 83 -17.44 12.49 38.05
CA ARG A 83 -18.46 12.98 39.00
C ARG A 83 -18.78 12.11 40.23
N GLU A 84 -18.21 12.52 41.37
CA GLU A 84 -18.87 12.60 42.70
C GLU A 84 -20.18 13.44 42.59
N PRO A 85 -21.16 13.45 43.53
CA PRO A 85 -21.14 13.22 44.99
C PRO A 85 -22.25 12.22 45.45
N THR A 86 -22.37 11.78 46.70
CA THR A 86 -22.92 12.47 47.90
C THR A 86 -22.94 11.45 49.03
#